data_AF-A0A0F9JM46-F1
#
_entry.id   AF-A0A0F9JM46-F1
#
_cell.length_a   1.000
_cell.length_b   1.000
_cell.length_c   1.000
_cell.angle_alpha   90.00
_cell.angle_beta   90.00
_cell.angle_gamma   90.00
#
_symmetry.space_group_name_H-M   'P 1'
#
loop_
_entity.id
_entity.type
_entity.pdbx_description
1 polymer ?
#
loop_
_entity_poly.entity_id
_entity_poly.type
_entity_poly.pdbx_seq_one_letter_code
_entity_poly.pdbx_strand_id
1 'polypeptide(L)'
;MKKTLFSVLLAGVLFWLAPLQLARAQATLTSTTLSAAVTDTSGRTLTVASATDFAVDSLLYVNHEAMVITAVSGTVISVTRGAAGTKASTHQSATTVYVGVQYYFSSTDRSGSCTSTNEVVLPVINVSNGNLYTCSDSQWALQKTFGTIEAPFGTHVKINTVAGNKNVRIQSRTYTYTGGGITGVQIKPGIGATTTHEIKGIEISPRFNDGFTAATIVGLHVDVFLKGTTAVTTSGDVRGMQIELVTDDAGTRTISGYVTGLRMRSAFSATAITGNFSAFRIEKPEAQTNSQTYDGLFDLTSTIPLVWNNTP
;
A
#
# COMPACT_ATOMS: atom_id res chain seq x y z
N MET A 1 29.73 -70.40 -48.73
CA MET A 1 28.40 -69.91 -49.17
C MET A 1 27.49 -69.93 -47.94
N LYS A 2 27.33 -68.78 -47.26
CA LYS A 2 26.16 -67.88 -47.31
C LYS A 2 24.92 -68.39 -46.54
N LYS A 3 24.64 -67.66 -45.44
CA LYS A 3 23.35 -67.30 -44.82
C LYS A 3 22.61 -68.38 -44.00
N THR A 4 22.33 -68.06 -42.73
CA THR A 4 20.96 -67.76 -42.20
C THR A 4 21.03 -67.36 -40.71
N LEU A 5 20.72 -66.09 -40.42
CA LEU A 5 19.62 -65.65 -39.54
C LEU A 5 19.60 -66.25 -38.12
N PHE A 6 20.13 -65.50 -37.14
CA PHE A 6 19.63 -65.54 -35.75
C PHE A 6 19.97 -64.21 -35.05
N SER A 7 19.31 -63.14 -35.49
CA SER A 7 19.45 -61.80 -34.90
C SER A 7 18.15 -61.04 -35.04
N VAL A 8 17.07 -61.60 -34.51
CA VAL A 8 15.79 -60.88 -34.32
C VAL A 8 15.13 -61.49 -33.08
N LEU A 9 14.59 -60.65 -32.21
CA LEU A 9 13.84 -60.95 -30.96
C LEU A 9 14.62 -60.95 -29.64
N LEU A 10 15.33 -59.86 -29.33
CA LEU A 10 15.40 -59.36 -27.95
C LEU A 10 15.57 -57.83 -27.90
N ALA A 11 14.81 -57.12 -28.74
CA ALA A 11 14.77 -55.66 -28.79
C ALA A 11 13.32 -55.16 -28.96
N GLY A 12 12.37 -55.89 -28.40
CA GLY A 12 10.96 -55.76 -28.79
C GLY A 12 9.94 -55.82 -27.67
N VAL A 13 10.29 -55.78 -26.38
CA VAL A 13 9.33 -55.52 -25.28
C VAL A 13 10.05 -54.92 -24.07
N LEU A 14 10.79 -53.83 -24.26
CA LEU A 14 10.92 -52.84 -23.18
C LEU A 14 9.94 -51.72 -23.56
N PHE A 15 8.65 -52.08 -23.53
CA PHE A 15 7.57 -51.10 -23.55
C PHE A 15 7.87 -50.16 -22.40
N TRP A 16 8.25 -48.95 -22.75
CA TRP A 16 8.39 -47.83 -21.85
C TRP A 16 7.19 -47.85 -20.88
N LEU A 17 7.46 -48.20 -19.62
CA LEU A 17 6.71 -47.67 -18.50
C LEU A 17 7.02 -46.18 -18.44
N ALA A 18 6.52 -45.43 -19.42
CA ALA A 18 6.25 -44.03 -19.21
C ALA A 18 5.26 -44.02 -18.04
N PRO A 19 5.60 -43.43 -16.88
CA PRO A 19 4.59 -43.21 -15.87
C PRO A 19 3.49 -42.40 -16.56
N LEU A 20 2.29 -43.00 -16.67
CA LEU A 20 1.06 -42.26 -16.92
C LEU A 20 0.97 -41.24 -15.79
N GLN A 21 1.58 -40.07 -15.99
CA GLN A 21 1.41 -38.92 -15.14
C GLN A 21 -0.04 -38.53 -15.35
N LEU A 22 -0.90 -39.01 -14.46
CA LEU A 22 -2.25 -38.51 -14.28
C LEU A 22 -2.10 -37.01 -14.06
N ALA A 23 -2.33 -36.23 -15.11
CA ALA A 23 -2.46 -34.79 -15.02
C ALA A 23 -3.66 -34.53 -14.10
N ARG A 24 -3.39 -34.28 -12.81
CA ARG A 24 -4.43 -33.83 -11.90
C ARG A 24 -4.79 -32.42 -12.35
N ALA A 25 -6.04 -32.22 -12.74
CA ALA A 25 -6.54 -30.88 -12.94
C ALA A 25 -6.38 -30.13 -11.60
N GLN A 26 -5.61 -29.05 -11.63
CA GLN A 26 -5.43 -28.18 -10.48
C GLN A 26 -6.79 -27.53 -10.15
N ALA A 27 -7.22 -27.65 -8.90
CA ALA A 27 -8.46 -27.01 -8.47
C ALA A 27 -8.26 -25.49 -8.39
N THR A 28 -9.35 -24.74 -8.52
CA THR A 28 -9.40 -23.30 -8.30
C THR A 28 -10.53 -23.00 -7.33
N LEU A 29 -10.32 -22.03 -6.44
CA LEU A 29 -11.38 -21.55 -5.56
C LEU A 29 -12.47 -20.86 -6.38
N THR A 30 -13.73 -21.16 -6.08
CA THR A 30 -14.85 -20.39 -6.59
C THR A 30 -14.80 -18.98 -6.00
N SER A 31 -15.01 -17.96 -6.81
CA SER A 31 -14.99 -16.56 -6.36
C SER A 31 -16.23 -15.81 -6.83
N THR A 32 -16.81 -15.03 -5.92
CA THR A 32 -17.99 -14.18 -6.15
C THR A 32 -17.89 -12.93 -5.28
N THR A 33 -18.95 -12.14 -5.18
CA THR A 33 -19.01 -10.99 -4.25
C THR A 33 -20.27 -11.04 -3.40
N LEU A 34 -20.24 -10.35 -2.26
CA LEU A 34 -21.46 -10.09 -1.47
C LEU A 34 -22.37 -9.11 -2.21
N SER A 35 -23.64 -9.45 -2.41
CA SER A 35 -24.65 -8.57 -3.01
C SER A 35 -25.18 -7.52 -2.03
N ALA A 36 -25.02 -7.74 -0.72
CA ALA A 36 -25.41 -6.84 0.34
C ALA A 36 -24.36 -6.84 1.48
N ALA A 37 -24.28 -5.74 2.23
CA ALA A 37 -23.42 -5.67 3.40
C ALA A 37 -23.92 -6.60 4.51
N VAL A 38 -22.99 -7.22 5.24
CA VAL A 38 -23.23 -7.96 6.48
C VAL A 38 -22.96 -6.99 7.62
N THR A 39 -24.02 -6.48 8.24
CA THR A 39 -23.94 -5.35 9.19
C THR A 39 -23.82 -5.77 10.65
N ASP A 40 -23.85 -7.07 10.94
CA ASP A 40 -23.75 -7.59 12.31
C ASP A 40 -22.85 -8.84 12.39
N THR A 41 -22.52 -9.29 13.61
CA THR A 41 -21.61 -10.43 13.88
C THR A 41 -22.33 -11.73 14.23
N SER A 42 -23.66 -11.71 14.33
CA SER A 42 -24.50 -12.82 14.82
C SER A 42 -25.36 -13.48 13.73
N GLY A 43 -25.68 -12.72 12.68
CA GLY A 43 -26.48 -13.11 11.54
C GLY A 43 -25.80 -14.24 10.80
N ARG A 44 -26.60 -15.20 10.36
CA ARG A 44 -26.14 -16.47 9.78
C ARG A 44 -26.45 -16.58 8.29
N THR A 45 -26.75 -15.47 7.64
CA THR A 45 -27.13 -15.44 6.23
C THR A 45 -26.31 -14.40 5.48
N LEU A 46 -25.78 -14.79 4.33
CA LEU A 46 -25.07 -13.94 3.38
C LEU A 46 -25.86 -13.92 2.08
N THR A 47 -25.93 -12.79 1.40
CA THR A 47 -26.43 -12.75 0.01
C THR A 47 -25.24 -12.52 -0.92
N VAL A 48 -25.02 -13.42 -1.87
CA VAL A 48 -23.92 -13.34 -2.84
C VAL A 48 -24.42 -12.97 -4.24
N ALA A 49 -23.53 -12.54 -5.13
CA ALA A 49 -23.89 -12.20 -6.52
C ALA A 49 -24.16 -13.45 -7.36
N SER A 50 -23.45 -14.54 -7.06
CA SER A 50 -23.64 -15.86 -7.62
C SER A 50 -23.28 -16.92 -6.58
N ALA A 51 -24.07 -17.99 -6.53
CA ALA A 51 -23.87 -19.15 -5.66
C ALA A 51 -23.44 -20.41 -6.47
N THR A 52 -23.00 -20.24 -7.71
CA THR A 52 -22.46 -21.35 -8.51
C THR A 52 -21.34 -22.04 -7.74
N ASP A 53 -21.37 -23.38 -7.67
CA ASP A 53 -20.41 -24.23 -6.95
C ASP A 53 -20.36 -24.03 -5.42
N PHE A 54 -21.36 -23.37 -4.84
CA PHE A 54 -21.53 -23.37 -3.38
C PHE A 54 -22.16 -24.70 -2.97
N ALA A 55 -21.51 -25.40 -2.04
CA ALA A 55 -22.02 -26.63 -1.45
C ALA A 55 -22.04 -26.53 0.07
N VAL A 56 -22.99 -27.23 0.69
CA VAL A 56 -23.02 -27.43 2.15
C VAL A 56 -21.68 -28.06 2.59
N ASP A 57 -21.22 -27.71 3.78
CA ASP A 57 -19.93 -28.09 4.38
C ASP A 57 -18.69 -27.51 3.70
N SER A 58 -18.84 -26.71 2.64
CA SER A 58 -17.73 -25.93 2.08
C SER A 58 -17.35 -24.76 2.99
N LEU A 59 -16.07 -24.37 2.91
CA LEU A 59 -15.56 -23.18 3.58
C LEU A 59 -15.72 -21.97 2.65
N LEU A 60 -16.29 -20.92 3.21
CA LEU A 60 -16.46 -19.62 2.61
C LEU A 60 -15.54 -18.64 3.34
N TYR A 61 -14.78 -17.83 2.59
CA TYR A 61 -13.82 -16.88 3.15
C TYR A 61 -14.07 -15.46 2.64
N VAL A 62 -14.20 -14.52 3.57
CA VAL A 62 -14.42 -13.09 3.28
C VAL A 62 -13.55 -12.25 4.20
N ASN A 63 -12.69 -11.40 3.64
CA ASN A 63 -11.69 -10.61 4.38
C ASN A 63 -10.78 -11.47 5.27
N HIS A 64 -11.10 -11.58 6.57
CA HIS A 64 -10.37 -12.36 7.58
C HIS A 64 -11.28 -13.35 8.32
N GLU A 65 -12.45 -13.64 7.76
CA GLU A 65 -13.41 -14.54 8.34
C GLU A 65 -13.63 -15.75 7.44
N ALA A 66 -13.43 -16.92 8.01
CA ALA A 66 -13.88 -18.17 7.44
C ALA A 66 -15.25 -18.53 8.01
N MET A 67 -16.14 -19.06 7.19
CA MET A 67 -17.49 -19.48 7.55
C MET A 67 -17.78 -20.83 6.90
N VAL A 68 -18.52 -21.71 7.58
CA VAL A 68 -18.93 -23.01 7.01
C VAL A 68 -20.34 -22.87 6.45
N ILE A 69 -20.54 -23.27 5.20
CA ILE A 69 -21.87 -23.24 4.55
C ILE A 69 -22.74 -24.33 5.16
N THR A 70 -23.93 -23.94 5.66
CA THR A 70 -24.92 -24.85 6.26
C THR A 70 -26.14 -25.08 5.38
N ALA A 71 -26.47 -24.12 4.49
CA ALA A 71 -27.49 -24.28 3.47
C ALA A 71 -27.27 -23.29 2.31
N VAL A 72 -27.75 -23.66 1.11
CA VAL A 72 -27.71 -22.82 -0.09
C VAL A 72 -29.14 -22.69 -0.63
N SER A 73 -29.67 -21.47 -0.71
CA SER A 73 -31.00 -21.18 -1.25
C SER A 73 -30.93 -20.02 -2.23
N GLY A 74 -30.84 -20.34 -3.53
CA GLY A 74 -30.55 -19.34 -4.55
C GLY A 74 -29.22 -18.62 -4.25
N THR A 75 -29.26 -17.30 -4.11
CA THR A 75 -28.10 -16.47 -3.74
C THR A 75 -27.99 -16.20 -2.24
N VAL A 76 -28.88 -16.76 -1.42
CA VAL A 76 -28.85 -16.64 0.04
C VAL A 76 -28.18 -17.87 0.64
N ILE A 77 -27.07 -17.64 1.33
CA ILE A 77 -26.20 -18.68 1.89
C ILE A 77 -26.31 -18.64 3.39
N SER A 78 -26.77 -19.73 3.98
CA SER A 78 -26.76 -19.90 5.44
C SER A 78 -25.40 -20.41 5.88
N VAL A 79 -24.83 -19.84 6.94
CA VAL A 79 -23.46 -20.14 7.39
C VAL A 79 -23.34 -20.25 8.90
N THR A 80 -22.36 -21.05 9.35
CA THR A 80 -21.76 -20.94 10.69
C THR A 80 -20.54 -20.04 10.59
N ARG A 81 -20.53 -18.96 11.37
CA ARG A 81 -19.53 -17.89 11.32
C ARG A 81 -18.34 -18.12 12.24
N GLY A 82 -17.22 -17.44 11.97
CA GLY A 82 -16.00 -17.57 12.78
C GLY A 82 -15.40 -18.98 12.79
N ALA A 83 -15.46 -19.67 11.66
CA ALA A 83 -14.88 -21.00 11.50
C ALA A 83 -13.35 -20.93 11.42
N ALA A 84 -12.69 -22.10 11.51
CA ALA A 84 -11.23 -22.23 11.35
C ALA A 84 -10.39 -21.28 12.23
N GLY A 85 -10.88 -20.96 13.44
CA GLY A 85 -10.20 -20.06 14.39
C GLY A 85 -10.34 -18.57 14.08
N THR A 86 -11.08 -18.19 13.02
CA THR A 86 -11.38 -16.80 12.69
C THR A 86 -12.49 -16.23 13.58
N LYS A 87 -12.70 -14.91 13.55
CA LYS A 87 -13.75 -14.23 14.31
C LYS A 87 -14.82 -13.67 13.38
N ALA A 88 -16.07 -13.72 13.83
CA ALA A 88 -17.17 -13.07 13.15
C ALA A 88 -16.96 -11.53 13.07
N SER A 89 -16.99 -10.97 11.86
CA SER A 89 -16.81 -9.55 11.54
C SER A 89 -17.88 -9.00 10.57
N THR A 90 -18.09 -7.69 10.53
CA THR A 90 -18.98 -7.10 9.52
C THR A 90 -18.29 -7.03 8.15
N HIS A 91 -19.05 -7.13 7.06
CA HIS A 91 -18.52 -7.07 5.68
C HIS A 91 -19.28 -6.07 4.82
N GLN A 92 -18.58 -5.33 3.97
CA GLN A 92 -19.22 -4.40 3.02
C GLN A 92 -19.82 -5.17 1.83
N SER A 93 -20.83 -4.59 1.18
CA SER A 93 -21.28 -5.08 -0.13
C SER A 93 -20.13 -5.04 -1.14
N ALA A 94 -20.22 -5.87 -2.18
CA ALA A 94 -19.20 -6.07 -3.20
C ALA A 94 -17.85 -6.65 -2.69
N THR A 95 -17.74 -7.03 -1.41
CA THR A 95 -16.56 -7.72 -0.89
C THR A 95 -16.44 -9.10 -1.57
N THR A 96 -15.22 -9.45 -2.02
CA THR A 96 -14.93 -10.76 -2.61
C THR A 96 -15.14 -11.89 -1.61
N VAL A 97 -15.76 -12.96 -2.09
CA VAL A 97 -16.03 -14.19 -1.35
C VAL A 97 -15.32 -15.32 -2.09
N TYR A 98 -14.46 -16.05 -1.38
CA TYR A 98 -13.84 -17.28 -1.89
C TYR A 98 -14.54 -18.49 -1.28
N VAL A 99 -14.83 -19.50 -2.10
CA VAL A 99 -15.47 -20.74 -1.65
C VAL A 99 -14.69 -21.94 -2.16
N GLY A 100 -14.57 -22.94 -1.31
CA GLY A 100 -14.00 -24.23 -1.66
C GLY A 100 -14.14 -25.23 -0.51
N VAL A 101 -13.73 -26.46 -0.75
CA VAL A 101 -13.63 -27.45 0.32
C VAL A 101 -12.57 -27.03 1.34
N GLN A 102 -12.74 -27.43 2.60
CA GLN A 102 -11.93 -26.91 3.72
C GLN A 102 -10.42 -27.06 3.53
N TYR A 103 -9.95 -28.16 2.92
CA TYR A 103 -8.52 -28.41 2.73
C TYR A 103 -7.88 -27.54 1.63
N TYR A 104 -8.67 -26.79 0.84
CA TYR A 104 -8.14 -25.78 -0.09
C TYR A 104 -7.59 -24.55 0.62
N PHE A 105 -7.92 -24.39 1.90
CA PHE A 105 -7.47 -23.30 2.72
C PHE A 105 -6.32 -23.76 3.62
N SER A 106 -5.35 -22.88 3.85
CA SER A 106 -4.18 -23.14 4.69
C SER A 106 -4.25 -22.30 5.97
N SER A 107 -3.54 -22.71 7.02
CA SER A 107 -3.34 -21.90 8.24
C SER A 107 -1.93 -21.32 8.33
N THR A 108 -1.09 -21.55 7.30
CA THR A 108 0.32 -21.19 7.27
C THR A 108 0.65 -20.42 6.00
N ASP A 109 1.54 -19.44 6.13
CA ASP A 109 2.07 -18.71 4.99
C ASP A 109 2.95 -19.61 4.12
N ARG A 110 3.00 -19.31 2.82
CA ARG A 110 3.84 -20.01 1.84
C ARG A 110 5.08 -19.18 1.50
N SER A 111 6.22 -19.84 1.32
CA SER A 111 7.49 -19.19 1.01
C SER A 111 8.45 -20.14 0.29
N GLY A 112 9.41 -19.58 -0.46
CA GLY A 112 10.43 -20.35 -1.17
C GLY A 112 9.93 -20.95 -2.48
N SER A 113 10.59 -22.01 -2.94
CA SER A 113 10.27 -22.66 -4.20
C SER A 113 8.92 -23.38 -4.19
N CYS A 114 8.26 -23.39 -5.33
CA CYS A 114 7.02 -24.12 -5.55
C CYS A 114 6.96 -24.69 -6.97
N THR A 115 6.08 -25.66 -7.19
CA THR A 115 5.74 -26.15 -8.53
C THR A 115 4.22 -26.10 -8.65
N SER A 116 3.69 -25.27 -9.54
CA SER A 116 2.25 -25.01 -9.63
C SER A 116 1.44 -26.29 -9.77
N THR A 117 1.92 -27.27 -10.55
CA THR A 117 1.25 -28.56 -10.77
C THR A 117 1.23 -29.49 -9.55
N ASN A 118 2.07 -29.24 -8.54
CA ASN A 118 2.07 -30.01 -7.29
C ASN A 118 1.03 -29.49 -6.28
N GLU A 119 0.53 -28.27 -6.50
CA GLU A 119 -0.41 -27.63 -5.59
C GLU A 119 -1.84 -28.05 -5.92
N VAL A 120 -2.56 -28.54 -4.91
CA VAL A 120 -3.92 -29.04 -5.10
C VAL A 120 -4.88 -27.92 -5.51
N VAL A 121 -4.64 -26.71 -5.02
CA VAL A 121 -5.40 -25.52 -5.34
C VAL A 121 -4.47 -24.33 -5.52
N LEU A 122 -4.76 -23.49 -6.51
CA LEU A 122 -4.22 -22.14 -6.59
C LEU A 122 -5.37 -21.16 -6.87
N PRO A 123 -5.35 -19.95 -6.28
CA PRO A 123 -4.42 -19.53 -5.24
C PRO A 123 -4.68 -20.23 -3.89
N VAL A 124 -3.65 -20.32 -3.03
CA VAL A 124 -3.77 -20.79 -1.64
C VAL A 124 -4.07 -19.59 -0.74
N ILE A 125 -5.12 -19.68 0.07
CA ILE A 125 -5.47 -18.65 1.06
C ILE A 125 -5.06 -19.12 2.45
N ASN A 126 -4.26 -18.33 3.17
CA ASN A 126 -4.02 -18.52 4.59
C ASN A 126 -5.16 -17.87 5.39
N VAL A 127 -6.01 -18.67 6.04
CA VAL A 127 -7.18 -18.17 6.76
C VAL A 127 -6.82 -17.39 8.03
N SER A 128 -5.63 -17.61 8.58
CA SER A 128 -5.16 -16.96 9.81
C SER A 128 -4.89 -15.46 9.62
N ASN A 129 -4.47 -15.05 8.42
CA ASN A 129 -4.07 -13.66 8.13
C ASN A 129 -4.62 -13.12 6.80
N GLY A 130 -5.32 -13.93 6.02
CA GLY A 130 -5.90 -13.54 4.72
C GLY A 130 -4.91 -13.46 3.57
N ASN A 131 -3.67 -13.87 3.77
CA ASN A 131 -2.67 -13.86 2.71
C ASN A 131 -3.04 -14.83 1.60
N LEU A 132 -2.99 -14.36 0.36
CA LEU A 132 -3.28 -15.15 -0.83
C LEU A 132 -1.98 -15.39 -1.59
N TYR A 133 -1.65 -16.66 -1.82
CA TYR A 133 -0.40 -17.10 -2.46
C TYR A 133 -0.68 -17.76 -3.79
N THR A 134 0.15 -17.44 -4.79
CA THR A 134 0.23 -18.21 -6.04
C THR A 134 1.62 -18.77 -6.23
N CYS A 135 1.74 -19.85 -6.98
CA CYS A 135 3.03 -20.30 -7.47
C CYS A 135 3.33 -19.63 -8.83
N SER A 136 4.25 -18.66 -8.86
CA SER A 136 4.71 -17.97 -10.07
C SER A 136 6.22 -18.12 -10.21
N ASP A 137 6.71 -18.38 -11.42
CA ASP A 137 8.15 -18.49 -11.69
C ASP A 137 8.87 -19.50 -10.78
N SER A 138 8.16 -20.59 -10.44
CA SER A 138 8.60 -21.62 -9.49
C SER A 138 8.90 -21.13 -8.07
N GLN A 139 8.34 -19.99 -7.68
CA GLN A 139 8.43 -19.41 -6.33
C GLN A 139 7.05 -19.04 -5.80
N TRP A 140 6.86 -19.19 -4.48
CA TRP A 140 5.66 -18.70 -3.82
C TRP A 140 5.63 -17.18 -3.85
N ALA A 141 4.64 -16.64 -4.55
CA ALA A 141 4.38 -15.22 -4.64
C ALA A 141 3.14 -14.86 -3.81
N LEU A 142 3.33 -13.95 -2.85
CA LEU A 142 2.23 -13.30 -2.14
C LEU A 142 1.51 -12.37 -3.12
N GLN A 143 0.22 -12.59 -3.34
CA GLN A 143 -0.61 -11.78 -4.23
C GLN A 143 -1.42 -10.71 -3.51
N LYS A 144 -1.72 -10.91 -2.22
CA LYS A 144 -2.49 -9.96 -1.42
C LYS A 144 -2.18 -10.09 0.06
N THR A 145 -1.78 -9.00 0.69
CA THR A 145 -1.76 -8.78 2.14
C THR A 145 -2.78 -7.69 2.45
N PHE A 146 -3.62 -7.88 3.47
CA PHE A 146 -4.62 -6.89 3.86
C PHE A 146 -4.09 -5.77 4.78
N GLY A 147 -2.76 -5.59 4.90
CA GLY A 147 -2.13 -4.61 5.81
C GLY A 147 -1.08 -3.69 5.18
N THR A 148 -0.53 -4.04 4.01
CA THR A 148 0.56 -3.30 3.35
C THR A 148 0.31 -3.23 1.85
N ILE A 149 0.63 -2.09 1.23
CA ILE A 149 0.70 -1.95 -0.23
C ILE A 149 2.17 -2.02 -0.62
N GLU A 150 2.57 -3.10 -1.27
CA GLU A 150 3.95 -3.34 -1.72
C GLU A 150 4.02 -3.32 -3.25
N ALA A 151 5.15 -2.89 -3.80
CA ALA A 151 5.39 -3.00 -5.23
C ALA A 151 5.68 -4.47 -5.60
N PRO A 152 5.14 -4.98 -6.71
CA PRO A 152 5.65 -6.20 -7.32
C PRO A 152 7.15 -6.06 -7.64
N PHE A 153 7.89 -7.18 -7.60
CA PHE A 153 9.32 -7.20 -7.93
C PHE A 153 9.61 -6.55 -9.28
N GLY A 154 10.65 -5.71 -9.34
CA GLY A 154 11.06 -5.01 -10.56
C GLY A 154 10.12 -3.88 -11.02
N THR A 155 9.15 -3.48 -10.20
CA THR A 155 8.18 -2.42 -10.54
C THR A 155 8.03 -1.38 -9.42
N HIS A 156 7.16 -0.39 -9.63
CA HIS A 156 6.86 0.66 -8.66
C HIS A 156 5.41 0.56 -8.17
N VAL A 157 5.17 0.93 -6.90
CA VAL A 157 3.81 1.26 -6.48
C VAL A 157 3.37 2.52 -7.21
N LYS A 158 2.24 2.45 -7.91
CA LYS A 158 1.65 3.58 -8.65
C LYS A 158 0.28 3.90 -8.11
N ILE A 159 0.05 5.16 -7.74
CA ILE A 159 -1.26 5.67 -7.31
C ILE A 159 -1.70 6.76 -8.28
N ASN A 160 -2.69 6.47 -9.13
CA ASN A 160 -3.17 7.37 -10.16
C ASN A 160 -4.68 7.58 -10.06
N THR A 161 -5.13 8.83 -10.15
CA THR A 161 -6.54 9.16 -10.39
C THR A 161 -6.82 9.18 -11.89
N VAL A 162 -7.71 8.31 -12.37
CA VAL A 162 -8.06 8.24 -13.80
C VAL A 162 -9.11 9.28 -14.18
N ALA A 163 -9.98 9.67 -13.24
CA ALA A 163 -10.97 10.72 -13.40
C ALA A 163 -10.40 12.08 -12.98
N GLY A 164 -10.54 13.11 -13.84
CA GLY A 164 -9.95 14.43 -13.65
C GLY A 164 -10.53 15.27 -12.49
N ASN A 165 -11.65 14.87 -11.90
CA ASN A 165 -12.31 15.56 -10.79
C ASN A 165 -12.12 14.84 -9.44
N LYS A 166 -11.15 13.93 -9.35
CA LYS A 166 -10.85 13.16 -8.13
C LYS A 166 -9.44 13.45 -7.65
N ASN A 167 -9.25 13.31 -6.34
CA ASN A 167 -7.96 13.46 -5.68
C ASN A 167 -7.51 12.16 -5.01
N VAL A 168 -6.20 12.03 -4.82
CA VAL A 168 -5.63 11.06 -3.88
C VAL A 168 -5.68 11.66 -2.48
N ARG A 169 -6.20 10.91 -1.51
CA ARG A 169 -6.24 11.32 -0.09
C ARG A 169 -5.52 10.28 0.75
N ILE A 170 -4.64 10.73 1.64
CA ILE A 170 -3.86 9.87 2.54
C ILE A 170 -4.11 10.35 3.97
N GLN A 171 -4.54 9.42 4.85
CA GLN A 171 -4.93 9.71 6.24
C GLN A 171 -5.86 10.93 6.42
N SER A 172 -6.75 11.17 5.45
CA SER A 172 -7.71 12.28 5.50
C SER A 172 -8.93 11.89 6.33
N ARG A 173 -8.85 12.08 7.65
CA ARG A 173 -9.93 11.78 8.60
C ARG A 173 -9.81 12.60 9.89
N THR A 174 -10.89 12.65 10.65
CA THR A 174 -10.90 13.16 12.03
C THR A 174 -10.55 12.04 13.01
N TYR A 175 -9.64 12.30 13.94
CA TYR A 175 -9.28 11.38 15.01
C TYR A 175 -10.06 11.73 16.27
N THR A 176 -10.66 10.73 16.93
CA THR A 176 -11.35 10.87 18.22
C THR A 176 -10.56 10.27 19.39
N TYR A 177 -9.36 9.77 19.12
CA TYR A 177 -8.50 9.12 20.09
C TYR A 177 -7.83 10.15 21.01
N THR A 178 -7.71 9.84 22.30
CA THR A 178 -7.35 10.78 23.36
C THR A 178 -5.88 10.73 23.79
N GLY A 179 -5.03 10.00 23.08
CA GLY A 179 -3.60 9.88 23.42
C GLY A 179 -2.68 9.71 22.22
N GLY A 180 -1.37 9.80 22.43
CA GLY A 180 -0.35 9.58 21.40
C GLY A 180 -0.27 10.65 20.32
N GLY A 181 0.80 10.59 19.51
CA GLY A 181 0.97 11.43 18.33
C GLY A 181 0.30 10.83 17.09
N ILE A 182 -0.13 11.69 16.16
CA ILE A 182 -0.68 11.27 14.88
C ILE A 182 0.31 11.67 13.77
N THR A 183 0.71 10.71 12.95
CA THR A 183 1.52 10.95 11.76
C THR A 183 0.69 10.61 10.52
N GLY A 184 0.43 11.60 9.67
CA GLY A 184 -0.32 11.39 8.42
C GLY A 184 0.48 10.59 7.39
N VAL A 185 1.72 10.99 7.14
CA VAL A 185 2.63 10.33 6.21
C VAL A 185 4.04 10.36 6.78
N GLN A 186 4.73 9.22 6.74
CA GLN A 186 6.15 9.12 7.07
C GLN A 186 6.90 8.56 5.86
N ILE A 187 7.95 9.26 5.44
CA ILE A 187 8.81 8.84 4.33
C ILE A 187 10.25 8.88 4.82
N LYS A 188 10.89 7.71 4.87
CA LYS A 188 12.24 7.50 5.42
C LYS A 188 13.05 6.54 4.54
N PRO A 189 13.32 6.87 3.27
CA PRO A 189 14.19 6.04 2.45
C PRO A 189 15.61 6.05 3.05
N GLY A 190 16.25 4.87 3.07
CA GLY A 190 17.61 4.69 3.56
C GLY A 190 18.32 3.60 2.75
N ILE A 191 19.64 3.71 2.63
CA ILE A 191 20.47 2.75 1.89
C ILE A 191 21.38 2.03 2.88
N GLY A 192 21.33 0.70 2.87
CA GLY A 192 22.12 -0.16 3.74
C GLY A 192 23.36 -0.78 3.08
N ALA A 193 23.72 -0.37 1.87
CA ALA A 193 24.83 -0.96 1.09
C ALA A 193 25.78 0.13 0.57
N THR A 194 27.09 -0.16 0.58
CA THR A 194 28.13 0.75 0.08
C THR A 194 28.06 0.89 -1.43
N THR A 195 27.32 1.90 -1.89
CA THR A 195 26.99 2.12 -3.29
C THR A 195 26.83 3.62 -3.56
N THR A 196 26.98 4.04 -4.82
CA THR A 196 26.74 5.43 -5.22
C THR A 196 25.29 5.58 -5.67
N HIS A 197 24.44 6.14 -4.82
CA HIS A 197 23.02 6.31 -5.10
C HIS A 197 22.53 7.68 -4.63
N GLU A 198 21.51 8.20 -5.31
CA GLU A 198 20.77 9.37 -4.89
C GLU A 198 19.57 8.93 -4.04
N ILE A 199 19.38 9.55 -2.87
CA ILE A 199 18.21 9.32 -2.02
C ILE A 199 17.33 10.55 -2.11
N LYS A 200 16.08 10.37 -2.56
CA LYS A 200 15.05 11.41 -2.54
C LYS A 200 13.92 10.97 -1.61
N GLY A 201 13.60 11.80 -0.61
CA GLY A 201 12.43 11.59 0.23
C GLY A 201 11.15 11.88 -0.53
N ILE A 202 10.99 13.11 -1.00
CA ILE A 202 9.82 13.58 -1.74
C ILE A 202 10.31 14.41 -2.94
N GLU A 203 9.73 14.18 -4.11
CA GLU A 203 9.91 15.00 -5.31
C GLU A 203 8.52 15.45 -5.80
N ILE A 204 8.32 16.76 -6.00
CA ILE A 204 7.05 17.35 -6.42
C ILE A 204 7.28 18.24 -7.62
N SER A 205 6.66 17.90 -8.75
CA SER A 205 6.88 18.55 -10.05
C SER A 205 5.57 18.75 -10.82
N PRO A 206 4.60 19.55 -10.32
CA PRO A 206 3.41 19.86 -11.10
C PRO A 206 3.80 20.66 -12.34
N ARG A 207 3.03 20.52 -13.42
CA ARG A 207 3.20 21.28 -14.66
C ARG A 207 1.89 21.50 -15.38
N PHE A 208 1.82 22.53 -16.21
CA PHE A 208 0.90 22.56 -17.34
C PHE A 208 1.61 21.94 -18.54
N ASN A 209 0.88 21.17 -19.33
CA ASN A 209 1.38 20.72 -20.62
C ASN A 209 1.23 21.85 -21.64
N ASP A 210 1.92 21.71 -22.76
CA ASP A 210 1.83 22.66 -23.87
C ASP A 210 0.37 22.82 -24.35
N GLY A 211 -0.01 24.06 -24.68
CA GLY A 211 -1.36 24.42 -25.13
C GLY A 211 -2.44 24.53 -24.05
N PHE A 212 -2.11 24.39 -22.76
CA PHE A 212 -3.08 24.53 -21.67
C PHE A 212 -2.94 25.84 -20.89
N THR A 213 -4.07 26.36 -20.41
CA THR A 213 -4.13 27.53 -19.52
C THR A 213 -4.76 27.13 -18.20
N ALA A 214 -4.24 27.66 -17.10
CA ALA A 214 -4.83 27.50 -15.78
C ALA A 214 -4.47 28.69 -14.89
N ALA A 215 -5.30 28.93 -13.87
CA ALA A 215 -5.18 30.11 -13.03
C ALA A 215 -4.00 30.04 -12.05
N THR A 216 -3.66 28.84 -11.56
CA THR A 216 -2.64 28.68 -10.52
C THR A 216 -2.02 27.29 -10.60
N ILE A 217 -0.71 27.23 -10.35
CA ILE A 217 0.03 25.98 -10.14
C ILE A 217 0.71 26.06 -8.78
N VAL A 218 0.54 25.03 -7.96
CA VAL A 218 1.11 24.95 -6.61
C VAL A 218 1.87 23.63 -6.49
N GLY A 219 3.15 23.71 -6.14
CA GLY A 219 4.00 22.54 -5.85
C GLY A 219 3.64 21.89 -4.54
N LEU A 220 3.95 22.59 -3.45
CA LEU A 220 3.64 22.17 -2.10
C LEU A 220 2.82 23.27 -1.43
N HIS A 221 1.66 22.89 -0.89
CA HIS A 221 0.88 23.75 0.00
C HIS A 221 0.89 23.12 1.39
N VAL A 222 1.41 23.84 2.37
CA VAL A 222 1.44 23.42 3.77
C VAL A 222 0.59 24.38 4.57
N ASP A 223 -0.45 23.86 5.19
CA ASP A 223 -1.39 24.63 5.99
C ASP A 223 -1.60 23.93 7.32
N VAL A 224 -1.37 24.68 8.40
CA VAL A 224 -1.59 24.23 9.76
C VAL A 224 -2.70 25.09 10.35
N PHE A 225 -3.85 24.46 10.56
CA PHE A 225 -5.06 25.15 10.97
C PHE A 225 -5.61 24.57 12.28
N LEU A 226 -5.61 25.40 13.33
CA LEU A 226 -6.30 25.10 14.58
C LEU A 226 -7.79 25.41 14.43
N LYS A 227 -8.63 24.37 14.44
CA LYS A 227 -10.08 24.49 14.25
C LYS A 227 -10.84 24.43 15.58
N GLY A 228 -11.91 25.20 15.69
CA GLY A 228 -12.88 25.12 16.79
C GLY A 228 -13.50 26.48 17.12
N THR A 229 -14.72 26.47 17.67
CA THR A 229 -15.38 27.68 18.21
C THR A 229 -15.05 27.91 19.68
N THR A 230 -14.58 26.86 20.38
CA THR A 230 -14.10 26.92 21.76
C THR A 230 -12.60 27.22 21.76
N ALA A 231 -12.10 27.94 22.77
CA ALA A 231 -10.68 28.21 22.93
C ALA A 231 -9.86 26.91 22.84
N VAL A 232 -9.02 26.80 21.83
CA VAL A 232 -8.07 25.70 21.65
C VAL A 232 -6.75 26.13 22.27
N THR A 233 -6.34 25.45 23.34
CA THR A 233 -5.04 25.69 23.97
C THR A 233 -4.03 24.69 23.42
N THR A 234 -2.98 25.18 22.76
CA THR A 234 -1.81 24.35 22.39
C THR A 234 -0.73 24.58 23.45
N SER A 235 -0.33 23.52 24.16
CA SER A 235 0.69 23.62 25.22
C SER A 235 2.13 23.65 24.69
N GLY A 236 2.31 23.51 23.39
CA GLY A 236 3.60 23.54 22.69
C GLY A 236 3.49 24.34 21.39
N ASP A 237 4.45 24.14 20.49
CA ASP A 237 4.58 24.97 19.30
C ASP A 237 3.61 24.57 18.18
N VAL A 238 3.17 25.57 17.42
CA VAL A 238 2.48 25.38 16.13
C VAL A 238 3.47 25.70 15.02
N ARG A 239 3.85 24.70 14.23
CA ARG A 239 4.85 24.83 13.16
C ARG A 239 4.25 24.42 11.83
N GLY A 240 4.29 25.32 10.84
CA GLY A 240 3.86 25.04 9.47
C GLY A 240 4.82 24.08 8.76
N MET A 241 6.09 24.46 8.67
CA MET A 241 7.17 23.67 8.08
C MET A 241 8.39 23.71 9.00
N GLN A 242 8.98 22.54 9.26
CA GLN A 242 10.24 22.40 9.98
C GLN A 242 11.23 21.67 9.08
N ILE A 243 12.42 22.26 8.89
CA ILE A 243 13.52 21.68 8.12
C ILE A 243 14.70 21.55 9.06
N GLU A 244 15.28 20.37 9.12
CA GLU A 244 16.38 20.05 10.02
C GLU A 244 17.45 19.25 9.26
N LEU A 245 18.72 19.65 9.43
CA LEU A 245 19.88 18.95 8.92
C LEU A 245 20.74 18.52 10.11
N VAL A 246 20.79 17.21 10.36
CA VAL A 246 21.50 16.65 11.51
C VAL A 246 22.35 15.47 11.05
N THR A 247 23.54 15.36 11.64
CA THR A 247 24.35 14.14 11.62
C THR A 247 24.36 13.56 13.04
N ASP A 248 24.59 12.26 13.15
CA ASP A 248 24.98 11.66 14.42
C ASP A 248 26.35 12.18 14.87
N ASP A 249 26.61 12.12 16.17
CA ASP A 249 27.89 12.49 16.79
C ASP A 249 28.97 11.40 16.63
N ALA A 250 28.60 10.27 16.01
CA ALA A 250 29.46 9.13 15.78
C ALA A 250 30.23 9.20 14.44
N GLY A 251 31.49 9.63 14.52
CA GLY A 251 32.51 9.46 13.47
C GLY A 251 32.67 10.64 12.51
N THR A 252 33.64 10.53 11.60
CA THR A 252 33.98 11.59 10.65
C THR A 252 33.10 11.50 9.40
N ARG A 253 32.60 12.64 8.92
CA ARG A 253 31.85 12.76 7.66
C ARG A 253 32.60 13.72 6.74
N THR A 254 32.88 13.27 5.51
CA THR A 254 33.47 14.13 4.47
C THR A 254 32.40 14.48 3.45
N ILE A 255 32.05 15.77 3.34
CA ILE A 255 31.09 16.27 2.36
C ILE A 255 31.84 17.18 1.39
N SER A 256 31.93 16.77 0.13
CA SER A 256 32.63 17.52 -0.92
C SER A 256 31.76 18.59 -1.59
N GLY A 257 30.44 18.54 -1.39
CA GLY A 257 29.47 19.51 -1.92
C GLY A 257 28.92 20.49 -0.88
N TYR A 258 27.87 21.23 -1.24
CA TYR A 258 27.19 22.15 -0.31
C TYR A 258 26.28 21.40 0.67
N VAL A 259 26.34 21.79 1.95
CA VAL A 259 25.33 21.45 2.96
C VAL A 259 24.32 22.61 3.03
N THR A 260 23.07 22.39 2.64
CA THR A 260 22.08 23.46 2.51
C THR A 260 20.71 23.00 2.99
N GLY A 261 20.16 23.67 4.00
CA GLY A 261 18.83 23.34 4.54
C GLY A 261 17.70 23.76 3.61
N LEU A 262 17.76 24.99 3.09
CA LEU A 262 16.82 25.51 2.11
C LEU A 262 17.58 26.11 0.92
N ARG A 263 17.32 25.61 -0.27
CA ARG A 263 17.87 26.14 -1.52
C ARG A 263 16.73 26.59 -2.44
N MET A 264 16.81 27.83 -2.90
CA MET A 264 15.88 28.38 -3.87
C MET A 264 16.62 28.68 -5.17
N ARG A 265 16.05 28.26 -6.30
CA ARG A 265 16.51 28.61 -7.65
C ARG A 265 15.30 28.92 -8.50
N SER A 266 15.32 30.05 -9.18
CA SER A 266 14.28 30.44 -10.13
C SER A 266 14.89 30.59 -11.53
N ALA A 267 14.28 29.96 -12.52
CA ALA A 267 14.58 30.16 -13.93
C ALA A 267 13.24 30.35 -14.65
N PHE A 268 12.90 31.60 -14.98
CA PHE A 268 11.62 31.96 -15.58
C PHE A 268 11.86 32.78 -16.84
N SER A 269 11.23 32.36 -17.95
CA SER A 269 11.29 33.05 -19.23
C SER A 269 9.85 33.37 -19.64
N ALA A 270 9.44 34.63 -19.49
CA ALA A 270 8.10 35.09 -19.85
C ALA A 270 8.21 36.45 -20.55
N THR A 271 7.35 36.66 -21.56
CA THR A 271 7.27 37.90 -22.31
C THR A 271 6.73 39.06 -21.48
N ALA A 272 5.92 38.79 -20.45
CA ALA A 272 5.49 39.77 -19.46
C ALA A 272 5.18 39.10 -18.11
N ILE A 273 5.60 39.73 -17.01
CA ILE A 273 5.14 39.44 -15.66
C ILE A 273 4.47 40.72 -15.16
N THR A 274 3.15 40.68 -14.97
CA THR A 274 2.36 41.84 -14.52
C THR A 274 2.29 41.97 -12.99
N GLY A 275 2.69 40.91 -12.26
CA GLY A 275 2.82 40.90 -10.80
C GLY A 275 4.27 41.03 -10.33
N ASN A 276 4.52 40.68 -9.06
CA ASN A 276 5.87 40.67 -8.48
C ASN A 276 6.57 39.33 -8.67
N PHE A 277 7.85 39.36 -9.02
CA PHE A 277 8.73 38.19 -9.02
C PHE A 277 9.62 38.23 -7.77
N SER A 278 9.39 37.31 -6.85
CA SER A 278 10.09 37.26 -5.57
C SER A 278 10.48 35.83 -5.24
N ALA A 279 11.74 35.61 -4.85
CA ALA A 279 12.21 34.28 -4.41
C ALA A 279 11.63 33.90 -3.04
N PHE A 280 11.42 34.91 -2.18
CA PHE A 280 10.77 34.77 -0.88
C PHE A 280 9.84 35.96 -0.66
N ARG A 281 8.60 35.69 -0.22
CA ARG A 281 7.58 36.71 0.08
C ARG A 281 6.92 36.32 1.39
N ILE A 282 6.86 37.27 2.31
CA ILE A 282 6.09 37.17 3.55
C ILE A 282 4.96 38.18 3.44
N GLU A 283 3.75 37.74 3.76
CA GLU A 283 2.57 38.59 3.73
C GLU A 283 2.22 39.04 5.15
N LYS A 284 1.57 40.20 5.28
CA LYS A 284 1.11 40.69 6.58
C LYS A 284 0.08 39.71 7.18
N PRO A 285 -0.03 39.60 8.52
CA PRO A 285 -1.11 38.87 9.15
C PRO A 285 -2.47 39.38 8.68
N GLU A 286 -3.40 38.48 8.41
CA GLU A 286 -4.78 38.85 8.09
C GLU A 286 -5.42 39.53 9.31
N ALA A 287 -6.12 40.64 9.08
CA ALA A 287 -6.82 41.37 10.15
C ALA A 287 -8.07 40.59 10.56
N GLN A 288 -7.95 39.84 11.66
CA GLN A 288 -9.06 39.18 12.34
C GLN A 288 -9.12 39.69 13.79
N THR A 289 -10.25 39.47 14.46
CA THR A 289 -10.42 39.85 15.87
C THR A 289 -9.32 39.20 16.71
N ASN A 290 -8.51 40.01 17.39
CA ASN A 290 -7.34 39.60 18.17
C ASN A 290 -6.14 39.04 17.38
N SER A 291 -6.05 39.29 16.07
CA SER A 291 -4.82 38.98 15.31
C SER A 291 -3.60 39.68 15.92
N GLN A 292 -2.52 38.92 16.09
CA GLN A 292 -1.24 39.45 16.53
C GLN A 292 -0.41 39.93 15.32
N THR A 293 0.49 40.88 15.56
CA THR A 293 1.53 41.25 14.61
C THR A 293 2.72 40.30 14.71
N TYR A 294 3.57 40.24 13.68
CA TYR A 294 4.84 39.52 13.81
C TYR A 294 5.77 40.25 14.78
N ASP A 295 6.37 39.50 15.71
CA ASP A 295 7.43 40.00 16.59
C ASP A 295 8.76 40.17 15.82
N GLY A 296 8.99 39.32 14.81
CA GLY A 296 10.17 39.37 13.94
C GLY A 296 9.99 38.50 12.70
N LEU A 297 10.79 38.77 11.66
CA LEU A 297 10.81 37.96 10.43
C LEU A 297 11.80 36.79 10.53
N PHE A 298 12.98 37.04 11.10
CA PHE A 298 13.98 36.03 11.37
C PHE A 298 14.39 36.16 12.84
N ASP A 299 14.39 35.04 13.55
CA ASP A 299 14.92 34.92 14.90
C ASP A 299 16.10 33.93 14.87
N LEU A 300 17.30 34.43 15.15
CA LEU A 300 18.54 33.67 15.11
C LEU A 300 19.03 33.52 16.54
N THR A 301 18.96 32.30 17.10
CA THR A 301 19.09 32.06 18.54
C THR A 301 20.38 31.34 18.96
N SER A 302 21.38 31.25 18.10
CA SER A 302 22.59 30.45 18.37
C SER A 302 23.50 31.07 19.43
N THR A 303 23.97 30.25 20.38
CA THR A 303 25.00 30.63 21.36
C THR A 303 26.39 30.11 20.98
N ILE A 304 26.54 29.49 19.80
CA ILE A 304 27.81 28.91 19.36
C ILE A 304 28.76 30.04 18.93
N PRO A 305 30.00 30.09 19.44
CA PRO A 305 30.98 31.08 19.02
C PRO A 305 31.20 31.06 17.50
N LEU A 306 31.31 32.25 16.88
CA LEU A 306 31.58 32.44 15.44
C LEU A 306 30.46 32.02 14.49
N VAL A 307 29.29 31.65 15.01
CA VAL A 307 28.02 31.65 14.28
C VAL A 307 27.34 33.00 14.54
N TRP A 308 26.43 33.45 13.66
CA TRP A 308 25.63 34.68 13.85
C TRP A 308 25.23 34.82 15.32
N ASN A 309 25.90 35.73 16.03
CA ASN A 309 25.75 35.86 17.47
C ASN A 309 24.75 36.97 17.76
N ASN A 310 23.98 36.76 18.81
CA ASN A 310 22.93 37.66 19.26
C ASN A 310 23.51 38.90 19.97
N THR A 311 24.67 39.39 19.53
CA THR A 311 25.11 40.73 19.93
C THR A 311 24.30 41.69 19.06
N PRO A 312 23.33 42.43 19.63
CA PRO A 312 22.63 43.47 18.86
C PRO A 312 23.63 44.48 18.28
#